data_AF-C0PUL4-F1
#
_entry.id   AF-C0PUL4-F1
#
_cell.length_a   1.000
_cell.length_b   1.000
_cell.length_c   1.000
_cell.angle_alpha   90.00
_cell.angle_beta   90.00
_cell.angle_gamma   90.00
#
_symmetry.space_group_name_H-M   'P 1'
#
loop_
_entity.id
_entity.type
_entity.pdbx_description
1 polymer ?
#
loop_
_entity_poly.entity_id
_entity_poly.type
_entity_poly.pdbx_seq_one_letter_code
_entity_poly.pdbx_strand_id
1 'polypeptide(L)'
;KHIYYRRNSNAAKMAKEKGFGDISERVNLRERLQCKNFTWYLNTIYPEVFVPDLTPTKFGAIKNSGAQSCLDVGEKNEGGKPLIMYTCHNMGGNQYFEYTSHKELRHNIGKQLCLQANPQPDQVKIELCTLKGLGTSVAPQQEWIFTEENLLKNPLSRKCLLLKGGQIVMDDCKAADLNQHWAFS
;
A
#
# COMPACT_ATOMS: atom_id res chain seq x y z
N LYS A 1 -8.57 -9.03 11.91
CA LYS A 1 -8.06 -10.26 11.25
C LYS A 1 -7.83 -10.09 9.74
N HIS A 2 -8.76 -9.54 8.97
CA HIS A 2 -8.63 -9.46 7.50
C HIS A 2 -7.43 -8.63 7.01
N ILE A 3 -7.12 -7.50 7.66
CA ILE A 3 -5.90 -6.71 7.36
C ILE A 3 -4.64 -7.57 7.46
N TYR A 4 -4.54 -8.40 8.51
CA TYR A 4 -3.39 -9.28 8.72
C TYR A 4 -3.29 -10.37 7.64
N TYR A 5 -4.38 -11.07 7.34
CA TYR A 5 -4.38 -12.12 6.31
C TYR A 5 -4.05 -11.57 4.92
N ARG A 6 -4.52 -10.37 4.58
CA ARG A 6 -4.23 -9.73 3.29
C ARG A 6 -2.72 -9.54 3.05
N ARG A 7 -1.95 -9.31 4.11
CA ARG A 7 -0.51 -9.00 4.06
C ARG A 7 0.37 -10.22 4.31
N ASN A 8 -0.21 -11.35 4.70
CA ASN A 8 0.50 -12.59 4.99
C ASN A 8 -0.23 -13.77 4.34
N SER A 9 0.24 -14.16 3.15
CA SER A 9 -0.34 -15.23 2.35
C SER A 9 -0.38 -16.58 3.08
N ASN A 10 0.65 -16.90 3.86
CA ASN A 10 0.69 -18.12 4.68
C ASN A 10 -0.41 -18.13 5.74
N ALA A 11 -0.58 -17.01 6.44
CA ALA A 11 -1.65 -16.87 7.43
C ALA A 11 -3.05 -16.90 6.80
N ALA A 12 -3.22 -16.28 5.63
CA ALA A 12 -4.47 -16.34 4.87
C ALA A 12 -4.81 -17.79 4.46
N LYS A 13 -3.82 -18.52 3.95
CA LYS A 13 -3.96 -19.93 3.58
C LYS A 13 -4.36 -20.78 4.78
N MET A 14 -3.62 -20.66 5.89
CA MET A 14 -3.92 -21.36 7.14
C MET A 14 -5.34 -21.06 7.65
N ALA A 15 -5.77 -19.79 7.61
CA ALA A 15 -7.12 -19.40 8.02
C ALA A 15 -8.21 -20.00 7.12
N LYS A 16 -7.98 -20.02 5.79
CA LYS A 16 -8.91 -20.61 4.81
C LYS A 16 -9.04 -22.13 4.99
N GLU A 17 -7.91 -22.80 5.21
CA GLU A 17 -7.84 -24.26 5.39
C GLU A 17 -8.23 -24.70 6.81
N LYS A 18 -8.52 -23.73 7.72
CA LYS A 18 -8.70 -23.98 9.15
C LYS A 18 -7.54 -24.76 9.79
N GLY A 19 -6.34 -24.60 9.24
CA GLY A 19 -5.12 -25.28 9.69
C GLY A 19 -4.48 -24.68 10.95
N PHE A 20 -5.19 -23.81 11.68
CA PHE A 20 -4.69 -23.16 12.89
C PHE A 20 -5.02 -23.93 14.18
N GLY A 21 -5.66 -25.10 14.08
CA GLY A 21 -6.08 -25.93 15.21
C GLY A 21 -7.42 -25.51 15.83
N ASP A 22 -7.84 -26.22 16.88
CA ASP A 22 -9.05 -25.88 17.62
C ASP A 22 -8.81 -24.69 18.56
N ILE A 23 -9.71 -23.71 18.50
CA ILE A 23 -9.68 -22.49 19.32
C ILE A 23 -10.91 -22.36 20.23
N SER A 24 -11.77 -23.39 20.29
CA SER A 24 -13.05 -23.36 20.99
C SER A 24 -12.88 -22.99 22.46
N GLU A 25 -11.87 -23.52 23.16
CA GLU A 25 -11.60 -23.15 24.55
C GLU A 25 -11.26 -21.67 24.73
N ARG A 26 -10.50 -21.08 23.80
CA ARG A 26 -10.11 -19.66 23.84
C ARG A 26 -11.29 -18.74 23.53
N VAL A 27 -12.17 -19.16 22.63
CA VAL A 27 -13.43 -18.44 22.34
C VAL A 27 -14.35 -18.49 23.55
N ASN A 28 -14.57 -19.67 24.14
CA ASN A 28 -15.41 -19.84 25.33
C ASN A 28 -14.87 -19.03 26.53
N LEU A 29 -13.54 -18.99 26.71
CA LEU A 29 -12.93 -18.16 27.75
C LEU A 29 -13.24 -16.67 27.56
N ARG A 30 -13.16 -16.17 26.32
CA ARG A 30 -13.46 -14.77 25.99
C ARG A 30 -14.91 -14.41 26.33
N GLU A 31 -15.84 -15.32 26.06
CA GLU A 31 -17.26 -15.14 26.34
C GLU A 31 -17.56 -15.14 27.85
N ARG A 32 -17.04 -16.14 28.58
CA ARG A 32 -17.21 -16.24 30.04
C ARG A 32 -16.67 -15.02 30.79
N LEU A 33 -15.54 -14.48 30.34
CA LEU A 33 -14.93 -13.29 30.94
C LEU A 33 -15.52 -11.97 30.42
N GLN A 34 -16.51 -12.03 29.52
CA GLN A 34 -17.15 -10.86 28.90
C GLN A 34 -16.14 -9.84 28.34
N CYS A 35 -15.09 -10.35 27.68
CA CYS A 35 -14.02 -9.49 27.19
C CYS A 35 -14.53 -8.49 26.15
N LYS A 36 -13.98 -7.27 26.19
CA LYS A 36 -14.23 -6.26 25.16
C LYS A 36 -13.71 -6.72 23.79
N ASN A 37 -14.28 -6.16 22.72
CA ASN A 37 -13.90 -6.51 21.36
C ASN A 37 -12.65 -5.74 20.89
N PHE A 38 -12.14 -6.09 19.70
CA PHE A 38 -10.92 -5.47 19.18
C PHE A 38 -11.10 -4.00 18.79
N THR A 39 -12.32 -3.58 18.40
CA THR A 39 -12.63 -2.16 18.15
C THR A 39 -12.48 -1.33 19.42
N TRP A 40 -12.99 -1.83 20.55
CA TRP A 40 -12.78 -1.18 21.85
C TRP A 40 -11.30 -1.09 22.20
N TYR A 41 -10.53 -2.15 21.97
CA TYR A 41 -9.09 -2.13 22.20
C TYR A 41 -8.39 -1.03 21.38
N LEU A 42 -8.67 -0.95 20.07
CA LEU A 42 -8.08 0.07 19.21
C LEU A 42 -8.51 1.49 19.61
N ASN A 43 -9.76 1.70 19.99
CA ASN A 43 -10.27 3.03 20.32
C ASN A 43 -9.89 3.50 21.74
N THR A 44 -9.63 2.58 22.67
CA THR A 44 -9.45 2.90 24.10
C THR A 44 -8.04 2.64 24.59
N ILE A 45 -7.40 1.55 24.15
CA ILE A 45 -6.08 1.14 24.63
C ILE A 45 -4.97 1.58 23.68
N TYR A 46 -5.21 1.59 22.37
CA TYR A 46 -4.22 2.00 21.38
C TYR A 46 -4.77 3.02 20.34
N PRO A 47 -5.36 4.14 20.79
CA PRO A 47 -6.06 5.11 19.92
C PRO A 47 -5.16 5.81 18.90
N GLU A 48 -3.86 5.87 19.15
CA GLU A 48 -2.88 6.50 18.28
C GLU A 48 -2.45 5.62 17.10
N VAL A 49 -2.83 4.34 17.08
CA VAL A 49 -2.43 3.43 16.01
C VAL A 49 -3.13 3.78 14.69
N PHE A 50 -2.37 3.88 13.60
CA PHE A 50 -2.97 3.85 12.27
C PHE A 50 -3.64 2.49 12.04
N VAL A 51 -4.95 2.51 11.83
CA VAL A 51 -5.70 1.34 11.37
C VAL A 51 -5.88 1.49 9.86
N PRO A 52 -5.22 0.64 9.05
CA PRO A 52 -5.44 0.61 7.62
C PRO A 52 -6.90 0.30 7.29
N ASP A 53 -7.33 0.67 6.09
CA ASP A 53 -8.67 0.36 5.62
C ASP A 53 -8.94 -1.16 5.76
N LEU A 54 -10.07 -1.51 6.38
CA LEU A 54 -10.50 -2.91 6.46
C LEU A 54 -10.69 -3.49 5.05
N THR A 55 -11.13 -2.64 4.12
CA THR A 55 -11.34 -2.90 2.70
C THR A 55 -10.76 -1.73 1.88
N PRO A 56 -9.44 -1.71 1.58
CA PRO A 56 -8.83 -0.73 0.69
C PRO A 56 -9.49 -0.81 -0.69
N THR A 57 -9.64 0.34 -1.33
CA THR A 57 -10.31 0.51 -2.62
C THR A 57 -9.65 -0.31 -3.71
N LYS A 58 -8.31 -0.38 -3.70
CA LYS A 58 -7.50 -1.21 -4.60
C LYS A 58 -6.31 -1.77 -3.82
N PHE A 59 -5.88 -2.99 -4.14
CA PHE A 59 -4.68 -3.59 -3.57
C PHE A 59 -4.13 -4.65 -4.51
N GLY A 60 -2.84 -4.95 -4.43
CA GLY A 60 -2.16 -5.89 -5.33
C GLY A 60 -0.87 -5.28 -5.89
N ALA A 61 -0.46 -5.75 -7.06
CA ALA A 61 0.69 -5.19 -7.77
C ALA A 61 0.25 -4.01 -8.65
N ILE A 62 1.14 -3.02 -8.81
CA ILE A 62 0.88 -1.85 -9.68
C ILE A 62 1.66 -2.03 -10.97
N LYS A 63 0.96 -2.32 -12.06
CA LYS A 63 1.51 -2.61 -13.38
C LYS A 63 1.55 -1.36 -14.25
N ASN A 64 2.67 -1.16 -14.96
CA ASN A 64 2.82 -0.18 -16.02
C ASN A 64 2.32 -0.77 -17.36
N SER A 65 1.50 -0.02 -18.10
CA SER A 65 0.93 -0.52 -19.36
C SER A 65 1.91 -0.46 -20.54
N GLY A 66 2.83 0.50 -20.57
CA GLY A 66 3.85 0.60 -21.62
C GLY A 66 4.88 -0.52 -21.53
N ALA A 67 5.40 -0.77 -20.32
CA ALA A 67 6.46 -1.76 -20.10
C ALA A 67 5.98 -3.15 -19.68
N GLN A 68 4.69 -3.31 -19.37
CA GLN A 68 4.08 -4.58 -18.90
C GLN A 68 4.78 -5.19 -17.66
N SER A 69 5.46 -4.35 -16.86
CA SER A 69 6.16 -4.69 -15.62
C SER A 69 5.53 -3.98 -14.42
N CYS A 70 5.87 -4.40 -13.21
CA CYS A 70 5.27 -3.91 -11.98
C CYS A 70 6.24 -3.06 -11.16
N LEU A 71 5.69 -2.08 -10.42
CA LEU A 71 6.43 -1.40 -9.37
C LEU A 71 6.85 -2.41 -8.30
N ASP A 72 8.10 -2.29 -7.88
CA ASP A 72 8.70 -3.13 -6.86
C ASP A 72 9.53 -2.25 -5.94
N VAL A 73 9.36 -2.41 -4.62
CA VAL A 73 10.15 -1.63 -3.65
C VAL A 73 11.63 -2.00 -3.64
N GLY A 74 12.00 -3.13 -4.26
CA GLY A 74 13.36 -3.65 -4.30
C GLY A 74 13.79 -4.29 -2.98
N GLU A 75 15.00 -4.86 -2.98
CA GLU A 75 15.53 -5.51 -1.78
C GLU A 75 15.93 -4.49 -0.71
N LYS A 76 15.57 -4.78 0.56
CA LYS A 76 16.00 -4.01 1.74
C LYS A 76 15.72 -2.50 1.59
N ASN A 77 14.57 -2.15 1.02
CA ASN A 77 14.10 -0.78 0.97
C ASN A 77 13.25 -0.48 2.19
N GLU A 78 13.86 0.17 3.18
CA GLU A 78 13.20 0.52 4.44
C GLU A 78 12.67 1.96 4.47
N GLY A 79 12.62 2.61 3.31
CA GLY A 79 12.41 4.05 3.14
C GLY A 79 13.65 4.74 2.57
N GLY A 80 13.47 5.88 1.91
CA GLY A 80 14.56 6.72 1.41
C GLY A 80 15.08 6.37 0.02
N LYS A 81 14.69 5.23 -0.56
CA LYS A 81 15.25 4.74 -1.83
C LYS A 81 14.21 4.73 -2.96
N PRO A 82 14.65 4.94 -4.22
CA PRO A 82 13.80 4.81 -5.40
C PRO A 82 13.19 3.41 -5.52
N LEU A 83 12.05 3.33 -6.21
CA LEU A 83 11.46 2.06 -6.62
C LEU A 83 12.13 1.56 -7.91
N ILE A 84 11.99 0.27 -8.18
CA ILE A 84 12.43 -0.35 -9.44
C ILE A 84 11.21 -0.88 -10.21
N MET A 85 11.41 -1.16 -11.49
CA MET A 85 10.49 -1.98 -12.28
C MET A 85 10.97 -3.43 -12.30
N TYR A 86 10.06 -4.37 -12.10
CA TYR A 86 10.37 -5.79 -12.15
C TYR A 86 9.24 -6.58 -12.83
N THR A 87 9.53 -7.81 -13.26
CA THR A 87 8.51 -8.70 -13.82
C THR A 87 7.39 -8.89 -12.80
N CYS A 88 6.13 -8.67 -13.23
CA CYS A 88 4.97 -8.87 -12.38
C CYS A 88 4.86 -10.36 -11.99
N HIS A 89 4.95 -10.67 -10.70
CA HIS A 89 4.89 -12.06 -10.23
C HIS A 89 3.65 -12.36 -9.37
N ASN A 90 2.86 -11.35 -8.97
CA ASN A 90 1.60 -11.49 -8.23
C ASN A 90 1.69 -12.29 -6.91
N MET A 91 2.89 -12.37 -6.32
CA MET A 91 3.12 -13.08 -5.05
C MET A 91 2.97 -12.16 -3.83
N GLY A 92 2.56 -10.91 -4.04
CA GLY A 92 2.61 -9.87 -3.02
C GLY A 92 4.05 -9.47 -2.71
N GLY A 93 4.44 -9.49 -1.42
CA GLY A 93 5.79 -9.14 -1.00
C GLY A 93 6.17 -7.74 -1.46
N ASN A 94 7.33 -7.59 -2.11
CA ASN A 94 7.86 -6.29 -2.54
C ASN A 94 7.02 -5.58 -3.62
N GLN A 95 6.12 -6.30 -4.30
CA GLN A 95 5.18 -5.74 -5.29
C GLN A 95 3.82 -5.42 -4.68
N TYR A 96 3.60 -5.65 -3.38
CA TYR A 96 2.31 -5.42 -2.76
C TYR A 96 2.11 -3.94 -2.38
N PHE A 97 1.05 -3.34 -2.89
CA PHE A 97 0.58 -2.00 -2.54
C PHE A 97 -0.90 -1.99 -2.17
N GLU A 98 -1.29 -1.02 -1.34
CA GLU A 98 -2.68 -0.70 -1.00
C GLU A 98 -2.95 0.75 -1.40
N TYR A 99 -4.04 0.99 -2.14
CA TYR A 99 -4.57 2.33 -2.37
C TYR A 99 -5.62 2.65 -1.31
N THR A 100 -5.32 3.64 -0.46
CA THR A 100 -6.13 3.95 0.72
C THR A 100 -7.27 4.91 0.41
N SER A 101 -8.24 4.96 1.32
CA SER A 101 -9.30 5.99 1.38
C SER A 101 -8.74 7.42 1.47
N HIS A 102 -7.52 7.56 2.00
CA HIS A 102 -6.77 8.81 2.11
C HIS A 102 -5.89 9.10 0.88
N LYS A 103 -6.05 8.31 -0.20
CA LYS A 103 -5.36 8.45 -1.48
C LYS A 103 -3.84 8.28 -1.41
N GLU A 104 -3.36 7.44 -0.51
CA GLU A 104 -1.95 7.04 -0.46
C GLU A 104 -1.76 5.71 -1.17
N LEU A 105 -0.58 5.52 -1.77
CA LEU A 105 -0.11 4.22 -2.26
C LEU A 105 0.85 3.62 -1.23
N ARG A 106 0.34 2.73 -0.39
CA ARG A 106 1.07 2.18 0.75
C ARG A 106 1.67 0.81 0.47
N HIS A 107 2.96 0.66 0.76
CA HIS A 107 3.60 -0.63 0.95
C HIS A 107 3.64 -0.95 2.45
N ASN A 108 2.66 -1.71 2.92
CA ASN A 108 2.43 -1.97 4.35
C ASN A 108 2.93 -3.37 4.80
N ILE A 109 4.07 -3.84 4.26
CA ILE A 109 4.70 -5.10 4.66
C ILE A 109 5.88 -4.76 5.60
N GLY A 110 5.75 -5.11 6.88
CA GLY A 110 6.76 -4.80 7.91
C GLY A 110 6.73 -3.35 8.38
N LYS A 111 6.99 -2.38 7.49
CA LYS A 111 6.92 -0.93 7.77
C LYS A 111 5.73 -0.29 7.05
N GLN A 112 5.25 0.85 7.55
CA GLN A 112 4.25 1.66 6.86
C GLN A 112 4.95 2.62 5.91
N LEU A 113 5.15 2.19 4.68
CA LEU A 113 5.82 2.97 3.65
C LEU A 113 4.81 3.47 2.60
N CYS A 114 5.06 4.65 2.04
CA CYS A 114 4.20 5.37 1.11
C CYS A 114 5.00 5.79 -0.12
N LEU A 115 4.40 5.68 -1.31
CA LEU A 115 4.96 6.24 -2.53
C LEU A 115 5.00 7.77 -2.39
N GLN A 116 6.18 8.37 -2.62
CA GLN A 116 6.38 9.81 -2.48
C GLN A 116 6.85 10.43 -3.80
N ALA A 117 6.07 11.37 -4.30
CA ALA A 117 6.41 12.17 -5.46
C ALA A 117 7.61 13.07 -5.13
N ASN A 118 8.65 13.00 -5.96
CA ASN A 118 9.79 13.91 -5.90
C ASN A 118 9.89 14.66 -7.24
N PRO A 119 10.19 15.97 -7.23
CA PRO A 119 10.39 16.73 -8.45
C PRO A 119 11.65 16.24 -9.19
N GLN A 120 11.65 16.33 -10.53
CA GLN A 120 12.85 16.07 -11.31
C GLN A 120 14.00 17.00 -10.87
N PRO A 121 15.26 16.51 -10.88
CA PRO A 121 15.72 15.24 -11.45
C PRO A 121 15.59 14.01 -10.52
N ASP A 122 15.06 14.17 -9.30
CA ASP A 122 14.94 13.07 -8.35
C ASP A 122 13.89 12.04 -8.79
N GLN A 123 14.19 10.76 -8.54
CA GLN A 123 13.23 9.68 -8.72
C GLN A 123 12.18 9.66 -7.61
N VAL A 124 11.00 9.13 -7.93
CA VAL A 124 9.97 8.79 -6.96
C VAL A 124 10.50 7.71 -6.02
N LYS A 125 10.30 7.92 -4.72
CA LYS A 125 10.83 7.05 -3.65
C LYS A 125 9.69 6.40 -2.88
N ILE A 126 10.03 5.34 -2.16
CA ILE A 126 9.20 4.88 -1.06
C ILE A 126 9.73 5.51 0.23
N GLU A 127 8.85 6.11 1.03
CA GLU A 127 9.21 6.80 2.27
C GLU A 127 8.32 6.36 3.42
N LEU A 128 8.64 6.72 4.66
CA LEU A 128 7.71 6.52 5.78
C LEU A 128 6.41 7.29 5.51
N CYS A 129 5.27 6.63 5.66
CA CYS A 129 3.98 7.29 5.58
C CYS A 129 3.88 8.38 6.64
N THR A 130 3.32 9.53 6.28
CA THR A 130 3.13 10.66 7.19
C THR A 130 1.88 10.51 8.04
N LEU A 131 0.80 9.97 7.47
CA LEU A 131 -0.38 9.55 8.22
C LEU A 131 -0.08 8.23 8.97
N LYS A 132 0.12 8.34 10.30
CA LYS A 132 0.45 7.23 11.21
C LYS A 132 -0.55 7.07 12.37
N GLY A 133 -1.63 7.84 12.37
CA GLY A 133 -2.68 7.78 13.38
C GLY A 133 -3.12 9.18 13.82
N LEU A 134 -3.62 9.27 15.04
CA LEU A 134 -4.19 10.51 15.57
C LEU A 134 -3.18 11.67 15.52
N GLY A 135 -3.64 12.84 15.06
CA GLY A 135 -2.81 14.06 14.98
C GLY A 135 -1.82 14.09 13.82
N THR A 136 -1.84 13.10 12.93
CA THR A 136 -1.03 13.08 11.70
C THR A 136 -1.91 13.19 10.45
N SER A 137 -1.34 13.66 9.35
CA SER A 137 -2.05 13.85 8.08
C SER A 137 -1.20 13.37 6.91
N VAL A 138 -1.84 13.12 5.76
CA VAL A 138 -1.15 12.79 4.52
C VAL A 138 -0.36 14.01 4.05
N ALA A 139 0.94 13.83 3.82
CA ALA A 139 1.78 14.84 3.18
C ALA A 139 1.36 15.00 1.72
N PRO A 140 1.31 16.22 1.17
CA PRO A 140 0.90 16.46 -0.21
C PRO A 140 1.71 15.69 -1.27
N GLN A 141 2.97 15.34 -0.98
CA GLN A 141 3.82 14.52 -1.85
C GLN A 141 3.46 13.02 -1.84
N GLN A 142 2.71 12.56 -0.82
CA GLN A 142 2.26 11.18 -0.66
C GLN A 142 0.79 10.98 -1.10
N GLU A 143 0.11 12.03 -1.54
CA GLU A 143 -1.23 11.95 -2.14
C GLU A 143 -1.14 11.60 -3.64
N TRP A 144 -1.96 10.65 -4.08
CA TRP A 144 -2.03 10.16 -5.45
C TRP A 144 -3.47 9.99 -5.92
N ILE A 145 -3.76 10.48 -7.12
CA ILE A 145 -5.06 10.32 -7.78
C ILE A 145 -4.88 9.43 -9.00
N PHE A 146 -5.62 8.32 -9.05
CA PHE A 146 -5.86 7.59 -10.29
C PHE A 146 -6.86 8.39 -11.13
N THR A 147 -6.45 8.83 -12.31
CA THR A 147 -7.36 9.49 -13.26
C THR A 147 -8.17 8.45 -14.06
N GLU A 148 -9.18 8.90 -14.79
CA GLU A 148 -9.98 8.04 -15.67
C GLU A 148 -9.13 7.45 -16.82
N GLU A 149 -8.06 8.14 -17.21
CA GLU A 149 -7.08 7.73 -18.23
C GLU A 149 -5.96 6.83 -17.67
N ASN A 150 -6.15 6.26 -16.47
CA ASN A 150 -5.16 5.40 -15.78
C ASN A 150 -3.84 6.09 -15.44
N LEU A 151 -3.82 7.42 -15.30
CA LEU A 151 -2.62 8.13 -14.85
C LEU A 151 -2.55 8.14 -13.33
N LEU A 152 -1.34 8.10 -12.78
CA LEU A 152 -1.08 8.33 -11.36
C LEU A 152 -0.60 9.76 -11.15
N LYS A 153 -1.52 10.65 -10.80
CA LYS A 153 -1.27 12.09 -10.65
C LYS A 153 -1.01 12.45 -9.19
N ASN A 154 0.03 13.23 -8.93
CA ASN A 154 0.20 13.90 -7.65
C ASN A 154 -0.47 15.29 -7.69
N PRO A 155 -1.46 15.59 -6.81
CA PRO A 155 -2.22 16.84 -6.88
C PRO A 155 -1.38 18.10 -6.67
N LEU A 156 -0.42 18.07 -5.72
CA LEU A 156 0.44 19.21 -5.40
C LEU A 156 1.26 19.66 -6.61
N SER A 157 1.98 18.73 -7.24
CA SER A 157 2.84 19.03 -8.39
C SER A 157 2.09 19.13 -9.72
N ARG A 158 0.85 18.63 -9.77
CA ARG A 158 0.03 18.42 -10.98
C ARG A 158 0.70 17.53 -12.04
N LYS A 159 1.73 16.79 -11.66
CA LYS A 159 2.49 15.87 -12.53
C LYS A 159 2.03 14.44 -12.35
N CYS A 160 2.37 13.61 -13.34
CA CYS A 160 2.04 12.20 -13.38
C CYS A 160 3.28 11.32 -13.26
N LEU A 161 3.08 10.12 -12.71
CA LEU A 161 4.10 9.08 -12.61
C LEU A 161 4.46 8.56 -14.00
N LEU A 162 5.74 8.59 -14.34
CA LEU A 162 6.26 8.14 -15.62
C LEU A 162 7.38 7.12 -15.41
N LEU A 163 7.34 6.05 -16.19
CA LEU A 163 8.49 5.16 -16.40
C LEU A 163 9.36 5.71 -17.54
N LYS A 164 10.55 6.22 -17.24
CA LYS A 164 11.48 6.80 -18.23
C LYS A 164 12.86 6.16 -18.10
N GLY A 165 13.29 5.41 -19.11
CA GLY A 165 14.61 4.78 -19.11
C GLY A 165 14.85 3.85 -17.92
N GLY A 166 13.80 3.14 -17.46
CA GLY A 166 13.85 2.25 -16.29
C GLY A 166 13.68 2.95 -14.94
N GLN A 167 13.63 4.29 -14.91
CA GLN A 167 13.47 5.08 -13.69
C GLN A 167 12.03 5.56 -13.53
N ILE A 168 11.60 5.66 -12.27
CA ILE A 168 10.26 6.18 -11.92
C ILE A 168 10.40 7.65 -11.54
N VAL A 169 9.80 8.52 -12.35
CA VAL A 169 9.94 9.97 -12.21
C VAL A 169 8.58 10.67 -12.33
N MET A 170 8.54 11.95 -11.97
CA MET A 170 7.38 12.82 -12.19
C MET A 170 7.55 13.59 -13.51
N ASP A 171 6.55 13.58 -14.38
CA ASP A 171 6.56 14.35 -15.63
C ASP A 171 5.18 14.94 -15.94
N ASP A 172 5.07 15.79 -16.95
CA ASP A 172 3.79 16.34 -17.40
C ASP A 172 2.85 15.21 -17.82
N CYS A 173 1.59 15.30 -17.40
CA CYS A 173 0.58 14.28 -17.63
C CYS A 173 0.23 14.17 -19.12
N LYS A 174 0.45 12.99 -19.70
CA LYS A 174 0.22 12.70 -21.13
C LYS A 174 -0.62 11.44 -21.28
N ALA A 175 -1.93 11.62 -21.49
CA ALA A 175 -2.86 10.49 -21.63
C ALA A 175 -2.54 9.54 -22.80
N ALA A 176 -1.83 10.01 -23.83
CA ALA A 176 -1.39 9.17 -24.94
C ALA A 176 -0.13 8.33 -24.64
N ASP A 177 0.61 8.63 -23.55
CA ASP A 177 1.85 7.94 -23.21
C ASP A 177 1.56 6.73 -22.32
N LEU A 178 1.68 5.53 -22.89
CA LEU A 178 1.45 4.27 -22.19
C LEU A 178 2.43 4.05 -21.02
N ASN A 179 3.59 4.71 -21.00
CA ASN A 179 4.51 4.64 -19.87
C ASN A 179 4.02 5.44 -18.65
N GLN A 180 2.97 6.24 -18.79
CA GLN A 180 2.26 6.90 -17.68
C GLN A 180 0.98 6.18 -17.25
N HIS A 181 0.64 5.05 -17.88
CA HIS A 181 -0.57 4.29 -17.56
C HIS A 181 -0.27 3.22 -16.52
N TRP A 182 -0.95 3.29 -15.38
CA TRP A 182 -0.75 2.42 -14.23
C TRP A 182 -2.07 1.80 -13.76
N ALA A 183 -2.06 0.51 -13.49
CA ALA A 183 -3.24 -0.21 -13.00
C ALA A 183 -2.86 -1.21 -11.90
N PHE A 184 -3.80 -1.48 -11.00
CA PHE A 184 -3.68 -2.61 -10.09
C PHE A 184 -3.98 -3.91 -10.83
N SER A 185 -3.16 -4.93 -10.58
CA SER A 185 -3.35 -6.32 -11.05
C SER A 185 -3.53 -7.28 -9.90
#